data_AF-A0A941EL36-F1
#
_entry.id   AF-A0A941EL36-F1
#
_cell.length_a   1.000
_cell.length_b   1.000
_cell.length_c   1.000
_cell.angle_alpha   90.00
_cell.angle_beta   90.00
_cell.angle_gamma   90.00
#
_symmetry.space_group_name_H-M   'P 1'
#
loop_
_entity.id
_entity.type
_entity.pdbx_description
1 polymer ?
#
loop_
_entity_poly.entity_id
_entity_poly.type
_entity_poly.pdbx_seq_one_letter_code
_entity_poly.pdbx_strand_id
1 'polypeptide(L)'
;MPDTPAPFTPPPEPSPISTLTLASMPLAFTQLQPLNTEEFLSQAARRGYRLDASALKDLYRHRLLVPFLYVGTRPTSPGVDLGEAEPWRGGWQLQELRAARNSGRLLDLGQGTVRNRIRFDPRRSTGARPWWNGLLYAQHQFLALADLEAWLASRHRLTTSRALNVRVPARPPRPDAQLRRLMNRYRRVAAAVCAFEARYLPNLDREWLAPVHVDPVHWEEFRDGFDPAAIAEQIGYSAAHALEDAQWLLYRADRLDPLEGHWRALVRRAPREKWEALKGPALAAFDARIAAEILLRFYEEMAERGLAEPLVSLPPHSGHVLEDRVSHRGQTLSADLMDLGLAPQPRVVLAVEGETEAEHMPLVWKALGYPDAPELVRMHKLGGVDHDPVKIGGHIAAPLVSRKDPGGKFWWLIKPPTCFMLAVDPEGKFYQDSKVEQTRAQILAEIKDVLKIQGAGEAIEDAELEVLVEIHRWSEACYEFEHFSNEEIADGLIQIHHTVGGLSRAQLIESIEAERARKLDVKRVWSQWGQGTEDRKPSKVDLARVLWPVLEAKILAAKQDPALPMPTIATVVGHAFRVAQHWRYKSFVLGLKAEHAPEQI
;
A
#
# COMPACT_ATOMS: atom_id res chain seq x y z
N MET A 1 17.70 -19.47 -46.25
CA MET A 1 18.77 -19.08 -45.31
C MET A 1 18.30 -17.80 -44.66
N PRO A 2 17.91 -17.81 -43.37
CA PRO A 2 17.52 -16.58 -42.70
C PRO A 2 18.76 -15.72 -42.48
N ASP A 3 18.65 -14.44 -42.80
CA ASP A 3 19.71 -13.45 -42.65
C ASP A 3 20.25 -13.45 -41.22
N THR A 4 21.56 -13.70 -41.09
CA THR A 4 22.29 -13.53 -39.85
C THR A 4 22.10 -12.09 -39.38
N PRO A 5 21.51 -11.83 -38.20
CA PRO A 5 21.35 -10.47 -37.72
C PRO A 5 22.73 -9.81 -37.62
N ALA A 6 22.85 -8.62 -38.21
CA ALA A 6 24.08 -7.84 -38.18
C ALA A 6 24.57 -7.71 -36.72
N PRO A 7 25.88 -7.85 -36.46
CA PRO A 7 26.41 -7.73 -35.10
C PRO A 7 26.02 -6.36 -34.53
N PHE A 8 25.26 -6.38 -33.42
CA PHE A 8 24.89 -5.19 -32.65
C PHE A 8 26.16 -4.39 -32.35
N THR A 9 26.35 -3.31 -33.08
CA THR A 9 27.47 -2.41 -32.85
C THR A 9 26.99 -1.48 -31.73
N PRO A 10 27.54 -1.59 -30.50
CA PRO A 10 27.09 -0.72 -29.42
C PRO A 10 27.28 0.73 -29.85
N PRO A 11 26.33 1.63 -29.53
CA PRO A 11 26.50 3.04 -29.83
C PRO A 11 27.82 3.55 -29.20
N PRO A 12 28.50 4.51 -29.84
CA PRO A 12 29.73 5.07 -29.30
C PRO A 12 29.50 5.55 -27.86
N GLU A 13 30.45 5.29 -26.95
CA GLU A 13 30.31 5.70 -25.55
C GLU A 13 30.07 7.23 -25.49
N PRO A 14 28.94 7.67 -24.92
CA PRO A 14 28.61 9.09 -24.89
C PRO A 14 29.61 9.86 -24.03
N SER A 15 29.85 11.11 -24.39
CA SER A 15 30.72 12.00 -23.62
C SER A 15 30.21 12.18 -22.19
N PRO A 16 31.10 12.32 -21.19
CA PRO A 16 30.68 12.48 -19.80
C PRO A 16 29.93 13.79 -19.61
N ILE A 17 28.74 13.72 -19.00
CA ILE A 17 27.93 14.90 -18.66
C ILE A 17 28.68 15.79 -17.66
N SER A 18 28.79 17.08 -17.97
CA SER A 18 29.36 18.08 -17.08
C SER A 18 28.40 18.38 -15.93
N THR A 19 28.81 18.11 -14.70
CA THR A 19 27.98 18.41 -13.52
C THR A 19 27.90 19.91 -13.24
N LEU A 20 28.83 20.71 -13.78
CA LEU A 20 28.75 22.18 -13.75
C LEU A 20 27.60 22.70 -14.62
N THR A 21 27.38 22.06 -15.78
CA THR A 21 26.24 22.39 -16.65
C THR A 21 24.94 22.12 -15.90
N LEU A 22 24.83 20.97 -15.23
CA LEU A 22 23.67 20.62 -14.40
C LEU A 22 23.42 21.63 -13.28
N ALA A 23 24.47 22.04 -12.55
CA ALA A 23 24.35 23.03 -11.48
C ALA A 23 23.83 24.39 -11.97
N SER A 24 23.95 24.66 -13.26
CA SER A 24 23.51 25.87 -13.93
C SER A 24 22.12 25.75 -14.56
N MET A 25 21.42 24.63 -14.37
CA MET A 25 20.04 24.46 -14.83
C MET A 25 19.04 25.02 -13.81
N PRO A 26 17.91 25.58 -14.26
CA PRO A 26 16.81 25.96 -13.37
C PRO A 26 16.32 24.74 -12.58
N LEU A 27 16.03 24.94 -11.30
CA LEU A 27 15.55 23.90 -10.37
C LEU A 27 16.44 22.66 -10.20
N ALA A 28 17.69 22.68 -10.66
CA ALA A 28 18.61 21.57 -10.41
C ALA A 28 18.79 21.34 -8.89
N PHE A 29 18.71 20.07 -8.48
CA PHE A 29 18.84 19.63 -7.09
C PHE A 29 17.81 20.21 -6.11
N THR A 30 16.69 20.78 -6.59
CA THR A 30 15.64 21.27 -5.67
C THR A 30 14.82 20.12 -5.11
N GLN A 31 14.55 19.08 -5.90
CA GLN A 31 13.73 17.94 -5.47
C GLN A 31 14.52 16.98 -4.58
N LEU A 32 15.82 16.83 -4.84
CA LEU A 32 16.76 16.08 -4.03
C LEU A 32 18.03 16.91 -3.82
N GLN A 33 18.12 17.53 -2.65
CA GLN A 33 19.26 18.37 -2.31
C GLN A 33 20.58 17.59 -2.35
N PRO A 34 21.68 18.26 -2.75
CA PRO A 34 22.99 17.63 -2.78
C PRO A 34 23.44 17.35 -1.35
N LEU A 35 24.08 16.20 -1.17
CA LEU A 35 24.54 15.72 0.13
C LEU A 35 25.97 16.16 0.38
N ASN A 36 26.25 16.54 1.61
CA ASN A 36 27.61 16.69 2.08
C ASN A 36 28.26 15.33 2.35
N THR A 37 29.54 15.30 2.70
CA THR A 37 30.23 14.00 2.93
C THR A 37 29.64 13.20 4.09
N GLU A 38 29.29 13.84 5.21
CA GLU A 38 28.72 13.16 6.37
C GLU A 38 27.31 12.61 6.07
N GLU A 39 26.48 13.41 5.40
CA GLU A 39 25.15 13.01 4.94
C GLU A 39 25.23 11.88 3.92
N PHE A 40 26.15 11.95 2.96
CA PHE A 40 26.36 10.88 1.98
C PHE A 40 26.76 9.57 2.68
N LEU A 41 27.68 9.61 3.65
CA LEU A 41 28.07 8.43 4.42
C LEU A 41 26.91 7.87 5.25
N SER A 42 26.12 8.74 5.89
CA SER A 42 24.93 8.35 6.66
C SER A 42 23.87 7.69 5.78
N GLN A 43 23.55 8.30 4.63
CA GLN A 43 22.57 7.78 3.68
C GLN A 43 23.04 6.50 2.97
N ALA A 44 24.35 6.34 2.74
CA ALA A 44 24.93 5.09 2.27
C ALA A 44 24.78 3.97 3.32
N ALA A 45 25.01 4.29 4.61
CA ALA A 45 24.83 3.34 5.70
C ALA A 45 23.38 2.86 5.84
N ARG A 46 22.39 3.75 5.60
CA ARG A 46 20.95 3.37 5.57
C ARG A 46 20.62 2.33 4.50
N ARG A 47 21.37 2.31 3.39
CA ARG A 47 21.28 1.32 2.31
C ARG A 47 22.11 0.06 2.58
N GLY A 48 22.76 -0.02 3.74
CA GLY A 48 23.58 -1.16 4.15
C GLY A 48 25.06 -1.05 3.78
N TYR A 49 25.49 0.04 3.14
CA TYR A 49 26.88 0.19 2.70
C TYR A 49 27.75 0.86 3.76
N ARG A 50 28.81 0.17 4.17
CA ARG A 50 29.80 0.70 5.11
C ARG A 50 30.85 1.51 4.36
N LEU A 51 30.69 2.82 4.35
CA LEU A 51 31.66 3.76 3.79
C LEU A 51 32.27 4.62 4.90
N ASP A 52 33.53 5.00 4.71
CA ASP A 52 34.21 6.01 5.51
C ASP A 52 34.90 7.04 4.59
N ALA A 53 35.37 8.16 5.16
CA ALA A 53 36.04 9.21 4.40
C ALA A 53 37.27 8.70 3.62
N SER A 54 37.94 7.66 4.11
CA SER A 54 39.10 7.07 3.45
C SER A 54 38.66 6.18 2.27
N ALA A 55 37.53 5.49 2.36
CA ALA A 55 36.90 4.75 1.27
C ALA A 55 36.53 5.69 0.12
N LEU A 56 35.88 6.82 0.44
CA LEU A 56 35.52 7.84 -0.55
C LEU A 56 36.75 8.41 -1.25
N LYS A 57 37.84 8.63 -0.51
CA LYS A 57 39.12 9.08 -1.08
C LYS A 57 39.70 8.05 -2.06
N ASP A 58 39.66 6.77 -1.71
CA ASP A 58 40.18 5.70 -2.57
C ASP A 58 39.30 5.51 -3.82
N LEU A 59 37.97 5.53 -3.67
CA LEU A 59 37.04 5.51 -4.79
C LEU A 59 37.28 6.68 -5.75
N TYR A 60 37.49 7.89 -5.22
CA TYR A 60 37.80 9.07 -6.02
C TYR A 60 39.15 8.94 -6.76
N ARG A 61 40.20 8.50 -6.06
CA ARG A 61 41.53 8.26 -6.66
C ARG A 61 41.45 7.29 -7.83
N HIS A 62 40.59 6.29 -7.72
CA HIS A 62 40.38 5.29 -8.76
C HIS A 62 39.31 5.66 -9.79
N ARG A 63 38.65 6.81 -9.64
CA ARG A 63 37.53 7.27 -10.50
C ARG A 63 36.32 6.35 -10.48
N LEU A 64 36.11 5.64 -9.38
CA LEU A 64 34.96 4.75 -9.20
C LEU A 64 33.74 5.46 -8.63
N LEU A 65 33.96 6.42 -7.74
CA LEU A 65 32.94 7.34 -7.24
C LEU A 65 33.59 8.71 -7.10
N VAL A 66 33.12 9.68 -7.86
CA VAL A 66 33.66 11.05 -7.87
C VAL A 66 32.56 11.97 -7.35
N PRO A 67 32.82 12.87 -6.38
CA PRO A 67 31.84 13.87 -5.97
C PRO A 67 31.28 14.60 -7.19
N PHE A 68 30.00 14.94 -7.17
CA PHE A 68 29.37 15.64 -8.28
C PHE A 68 29.98 17.02 -8.44
N LEU A 69 30.09 17.76 -7.35
CA LEU A 69 30.61 19.12 -7.34
C LEU A 69 31.62 19.29 -6.20
N TYR A 70 32.56 20.19 -6.40
CA TYR A 70 33.45 20.68 -5.37
C TYR A 70 33.34 22.21 -5.26
N VAL A 71 33.06 22.68 -4.05
CA VAL A 71 33.02 24.11 -3.73
C VAL A 71 34.44 24.57 -3.36
N GLY A 72 35.07 25.29 -4.27
CA GLY A 72 36.36 25.92 -4.06
C GLY A 72 36.30 27.16 -3.18
N THR A 73 37.48 27.59 -2.71
CA THR A 73 37.65 28.85 -1.96
C THR A 73 37.85 30.06 -2.87
N ARG A 74 38.25 29.83 -4.13
CA ARG A 74 38.49 30.88 -5.12
C ARG A 74 37.64 30.60 -6.37
N PRO A 75 37.16 31.65 -7.06
CA PRO A 75 36.54 31.50 -8.36
C PRO A 75 37.50 30.84 -9.36
N THR A 76 36.99 29.90 -10.14
CA THR A 76 37.73 29.20 -11.20
C THR A 76 37.13 29.38 -12.58
N SER A 77 35.89 29.88 -12.64
CA SER A 77 35.15 30.18 -13.87
C SER A 77 34.29 31.44 -13.65
N PRO A 78 33.75 32.07 -14.70
CA PRO A 78 32.68 33.07 -14.54
C PRO A 78 31.49 32.45 -13.79
N GLY A 79 30.90 33.22 -12.88
CA GLY A 79 29.69 32.79 -12.18
C GLY A 79 28.47 32.78 -13.11
N VAL A 80 27.50 31.92 -12.82
CA VAL A 80 26.22 31.87 -13.52
C VAL A 80 25.12 32.20 -12.54
N ASP A 81 24.47 33.34 -12.72
CA ASP A 81 23.30 33.75 -11.94
C ASP A 81 22.02 33.46 -12.72
N LEU A 82 21.10 32.74 -12.09
CA LEU A 82 19.83 32.32 -12.71
C LEU A 82 18.66 33.27 -12.35
N GLY A 83 18.88 34.26 -11.48
CA GLY A 83 17.87 35.26 -11.14
C GLY A 83 16.58 34.66 -10.55
N GLU A 84 15.42 35.18 -10.98
CA GLU A 84 14.09 34.81 -10.47
C GLU A 84 13.64 33.39 -10.81
N ALA A 85 14.34 32.69 -11.72
CA ALA A 85 14.00 31.31 -12.10
C ALA A 85 14.26 30.29 -10.96
N GLU A 86 14.87 30.71 -9.85
CA GLU A 86 15.32 29.84 -8.77
C GLU A 86 14.56 30.06 -7.46
N PRO A 87 13.93 29.02 -6.86
CA PRO A 87 13.09 29.17 -5.69
C PRO A 87 13.92 29.41 -4.43
N TRP A 88 13.42 30.26 -3.54
CA TRP A 88 14.09 30.63 -2.30
C TRP A 88 14.21 29.49 -1.27
N ARG A 89 13.30 28.51 -1.31
CA ARG A 89 13.26 27.40 -0.35
C ARG A 89 14.38 26.39 -0.65
N GLY A 90 14.97 25.86 0.41
CA GLY A 90 16.07 24.90 0.31
C GLY A 90 16.85 24.80 1.61
N GLY A 91 17.56 23.70 1.77
CA GLY A 91 18.51 23.51 2.86
C GLY A 91 19.81 24.25 2.56
N TRP A 92 20.68 24.28 3.57
CA TRP A 92 21.91 25.05 3.54
C TRP A 92 22.85 24.63 2.38
N GLN A 93 22.91 23.35 2.04
CA GLN A 93 23.74 22.80 0.97
C GLN A 93 23.33 23.33 -0.40
N LEU A 94 22.02 23.42 -0.65
CA LEU A 94 21.49 23.98 -1.90
C LEU A 94 21.81 25.48 -1.99
N GLN A 95 21.67 26.21 -0.88
CA GLN A 95 22.05 27.63 -0.83
C GLN A 95 23.55 27.85 -1.07
N GLU A 96 24.43 27.03 -0.47
CA GLU A 96 25.88 27.11 -0.71
C GLU A 96 26.24 26.71 -2.15
N LEU A 97 25.59 25.69 -2.73
CA LEU A 97 25.76 25.33 -4.14
C LEU A 97 25.46 26.52 -5.04
N ARG A 98 24.33 27.20 -4.82
CA ARG A 98 23.90 28.38 -5.58
C ARG A 98 24.86 29.55 -5.42
N ALA A 99 25.23 29.87 -4.18
CA ALA A 99 26.21 30.91 -3.90
C ALA A 99 27.56 30.62 -4.56
N ALA A 100 28.01 29.35 -4.54
CA ALA A 100 29.24 28.92 -5.20
C ALA A 100 29.14 28.98 -6.74
N ARG A 101 27.98 28.64 -7.32
CA ARG A 101 27.70 28.79 -8.76
C ARG A 101 27.77 30.25 -9.18
N ASN A 102 27.03 31.13 -8.48
CA ASN A 102 26.95 32.56 -8.78
C ASN A 102 28.30 33.26 -8.63
N SER A 103 29.18 32.75 -7.75
CA SER A 103 30.55 33.26 -7.57
C SER A 103 31.62 32.50 -8.37
N GLY A 104 31.25 31.56 -9.23
CA GLY A 104 32.19 30.83 -10.09
C GLY A 104 33.15 29.88 -9.35
N ARG A 105 32.81 29.49 -8.11
CA ARG A 105 33.63 28.63 -7.23
C ARG A 105 33.38 27.14 -7.39
N LEU A 106 32.44 26.73 -8.23
CA LEU A 106 32.14 25.32 -8.46
C LEU A 106 33.15 24.67 -9.41
N LEU A 107 33.48 23.40 -9.13
CA LEU A 107 34.35 22.56 -9.93
C LEU A 107 33.72 21.17 -10.15
N ASP A 108 33.72 20.67 -11.39
CA ASP A 108 33.45 19.26 -11.70
C ASP A 108 34.76 18.46 -11.57
N LEU A 109 34.85 17.66 -10.51
CA LEU A 109 36.02 16.80 -10.28
C LEU A 109 36.11 15.62 -11.27
N GLY A 110 35.02 15.29 -11.96
CA GLY A 110 34.94 14.24 -12.97
C GLY A 110 35.66 14.58 -14.27
N GLN A 111 35.67 15.86 -14.67
CA GLN A 111 36.23 16.33 -15.94
C GLN A 111 37.72 16.70 -15.87
N GLY A 112 38.27 16.94 -14.67
CA GLY A 112 39.68 17.32 -14.47
C GLY A 112 40.61 16.14 -14.13
N THR A 113 41.91 16.41 -13.94
CA THR A 113 42.87 15.43 -13.39
C THR A 113 42.64 15.16 -11.90
N VAL A 114 43.05 13.98 -11.41
CA VAL A 114 42.86 13.62 -9.99
C VAL A 114 43.66 14.57 -9.10
N ARG A 115 42.95 15.34 -8.28
CA ARG A 115 43.56 16.23 -7.29
C ARG A 115 43.88 15.47 -5.99
N ASN A 116 45.15 15.20 -5.75
CA ASN A 116 45.60 14.44 -4.58
C ASN A 116 45.43 15.16 -3.23
N ARG A 117 45.21 16.49 -3.24
CA ARG A 117 45.11 17.33 -2.03
C ARG A 117 43.69 17.55 -1.52
N ILE A 118 42.66 16.95 -2.14
CA ILE A 118 41.28 17.04 -1.66
C ILE A 118 41.13 16.27 -0.35
N ARG A 119 40.46 16.89 0.63
CA ARG A 119 40.18 16.31 1.94
C ARG A 119 38.76 15.75 1.94
N PHE A 120 38.64 14.49 2.34
CA PHE A 120 37.35 13.80 2.49
C PHE A 120 36.88 13.74 3.94
N ASP A 121 37.79 13.89 4.91
CA ASP A 121 37.45 13.92 6.34
C ASP A 121 37.17 15.38 6.76
N PRO A 122 35.91 15.74 7.08
CA PRO A 122 35.58 17.09 7.50
C PRO A 122 36.24 17.44 8.85
N ARG A 123 36.33 16.49 9.79
CA ARG A 123 36.78 16.73 11.18
C ARG A 123 38.25 17.17 11.31
N ARG A 124 39.03 17.02 10.23
CA ARG A 124 40.43 17.45 10.14
C ARG A 124 40.60 18.77 9.38
N SER A 125 39.52 19.51 9.14
CA SER A 125 39.56 20.83 8.51
C SER A 125 39.97 21.88 9.55
N THR A 126 41.06 22.60 9.27
CA THR A 126 41.59 23.68 10.12
C THR A 126 41.13 25.07 9.63
N GLY A 127 40.16 25.12 8.71
CA GLY A 127 39.63 26.35 8.14
C GLY A 127 38.43 26.91 8.91
N ALA A 128 37.94 28.09 8.50
CA ALA A 128 36.81 28.79 9.12
C ALA A 128 35.48 27.99 9.17
N ARG A 129 35.37 26.90 8.40
CA ARG A 129 34.26 25.95 8.44
C ARG A 129 34.79 24.53 8.69
N PRO A 130 35.14 24.18 9.93
CA PRO A 130 35.80 22.91 10.25
C PRO A 130 34.89 21.68 10.06
N TRP A 131 33.59 21.87 9.84
CA TRP A 131 32.62 20.82 9.58
C TRP A 131 32.34 20.59 8.09
N TRP A 132 32.90 21.42 7.19
CA TRP A 132 32.65 21.38 5.75
C TRP A 132 33.93 21.17 4.94
N ASN A 133 33.93 20.21 4.01
CA ASN A 133 35.08 19.91 3.15
C ASN A 133 34.91 20.32 1.67
N GLY A 134 33.77 20.94 1.31
CA GLY A 134 33.49 21.40 -0.05
C GLY A 134 32.96 20.33 -1.00
N LEU A 135 32.88 19.05 -0.59
CA LEU A 135 32.44 17.97 -1.45
C LEU A 135 30.91 17.83 -1.42
N LEU A 136 30.31 17.87 -2.60
CA LEU A 136 28.88 17.68 -2.82
C LEU A 136 28.63 16.42 -3.65
N TYR A 137 27.70 15.60 -3.19
CA TYR A 137 27.27 14.35 -3.82
C TYR A 137 25.81 14.45 -4.24
N ALA A 138 25.47 13.90 -5.40
CA ALA A 138 24.07 13.71 -5.77
C ALA A 138 23.51 12.44 -5.12
N GLN A 139 22.21 12.42 -4.79
CA GLN A 139 21.59 11.23 -4.22
C GLN A 139 21.63 10.04 -5.18
N HIS A 140 21.48 10.27 -6.48
CA HIS A 140 21.55 9.22 -7.50
C HIS A 140 22.94 8.57 -7.63
N GLN A 141 23.97 9.06 -6.94
CA GLN A 141 25.25 8.34 -6.86
C GLN A 141 25.17 7.06 -6.02
N PHE A 142 24.11 6.88 -5.21
CA PHE A 142 23.89 5.64 -4.46
C PHE A 142 23.63 4.43 -5.38
N LEU A 143 23.15 4.66 -6.60
CA LEU A 143 22.92 3.62 -7.61
C LEU A 143 24.17 2.76 -7.86
N ALA A 144 25.36 3.35 -7.72
CA ALA A 144 26.64 2.69 -7.97
C ALA A 144 27.09 1.76 -6.83
N LEU A 145 26.56 1.92 -5.61
CA LEU A 145 27.16 1.32 -4.41
C LEU A 145 27.06 -0.20 -4.39
N ALA A 146 25.98 -0.77 -4.93
CA ALA A 146 25.80 -2.22 -5.02
C ALA A 146 26.94 -2.89 -5.80
N ASP A 147 27.33 -2.33 -6.94
CA ASP A 147 28.43 -2.87 -7.77
C ASP A 147 29.83 -2.54 -7.23
N LEU A 148 29.92 -1.59 -6.30
CA LEU A 148 31.17 -1.27 -5.61
C LEU A 148 31.41 -2.16 -4.39
N GLU A 149 30.40 -2.88 -3.89
CA GLU A 149 30.48 -3.62 -2.64
C GLU A 149 31.65 -4.63 -2.62
N ALA A 150 31.80 -5.42 -3.68
CA ALA A 150 32.89 -6.40 -3.77
C ALA A 150 34.28 -5.72 -3.76
N TRP A 151 34.41 -4.58 -4.45
CA TRP A 151 35.66 -3.81 -4.46
C TRP A 151 35.93 -3.18 -3.08
N LEU A 152 34.90 -2.63 -2.42
CA LEU A 152 35.00 -2.07 -1.08
C LEU A 152 35.36 -3.14 -0.03
N ALA A 153 34.76 -4.33 -0.11
CA ALA A 153 35.07 -5.46 0.77
C ALA A 153 36.54 -5.89 0.66
N SER A 154 37.15 -5.79 -0.53
CA SER A 154 38.57 -6.12 -0.72
C SER A 154 39.52 -5.21 0.08
N ARG A 155 39.10 -3.99 0.43
CA ARG A 155 39.87 -3.01 1.21
C ARG A 155 40.05 -3.40 2.67
N HIS A 156 39.15 -4.23 3.20
CA HIS A 156 39.22 -4.73 4.58
C HIS A 156 40.00 -6.04 4.70
N ARG A 157 40.48 -6.62 3.59
CA ARG A 157 41.34 -7.79 3.64
C ARG A 157 42.68 -7.41 4.28
N LEU A 158 43.08 -8.18 5.28
CA LEU A 158 44.39 -8.02 5.91
C LEU A 158 45.44 -8.80 5.10
N THR A 159 46.58 -8.16 4.85
CA THR A 159 47.77 -8.81 4.28
C THR A 159 48.87 -8.82 5.31
N THR A 160 49.67 -9.89 5.35
CA THR A 160 50.85 -9.93 6.21
C THR A 160 51.96 -9.11 5.57
N SER A 161 52.33 -7.99 6.18
CA SER A 161 53.52 -7.24 5.76
C SER A 161 54.75 -8.05 6.10
N ARG A 162 55.47 -8.56 5.09
CA ARG A 162 56.74 -9.30 5.31
C ARG A 162 57.82 -8.44 5.98
N ALA A 163 57.77 -7.12 5.83
CA ALA A 163 58.75 -6.20 6.40
C ALA A 163 58.47 -5.86 7.87
N LEU A 164 57.21 -5.86 8.30
CA LEU A 164 56.82 -5.47 9.66
C LEU A 164 56.33 -6.65 10.51
N ASN A 165 56.12 -7.82 9.90
CA ASN A 165 55.49 -9.00 10.52
C ASN A 165 54.14 -8.69 11.22
N VAL A 166 53.43 -7.68 10.73
CA VAL A 166 52.09 -7.26 11.21
C VAL A 166 51.08 -7.36 10.07
N ARG A 167 49.83 -7.67 10.41
CA ARG A 167 48.70 -7.58 9.48
C ARG A 167 48.40 -6.12 9.16
N VAL A 168 48.60 -5.73 7.91
CA VAL A 168 48.26 -4.40 7.40
C VAL A 168 47.06 -4.48 6.45
N PRO A 169 46.20 -3.44 6.40
CA PRO A 169 45.13 -3.37 5.41
C PRO A 169 45.70 -3.51 4.00
N ALA A 170 45.14 -4.41 3.20
CA ALA A 170 45.50 -4.54 1.80
C ALA A 170 45.23 -3.21 1.10
N ARG A 171 46.16 -2.77 0.26
CA ARG A 171 45.83 -1.72 -0.71
C ARG A 171 44.73 -2.29 -1.64
N PRO A 172 43.64 -1.55 -1.89
CA PRO A 172 42.60 -2.05 -2.77
C PRO A 172 43.18 -2.33 -4.16
N PRO A 173 42.68 -3.37 -4.85
CA PRO A 173 43.15 -3.73 -6.18
C PRO A 173 42.85 -2.60 -7.16
N ARG A 174 43.68 -2.49 -8.21
CA ARG A 174 43.35 -1.61 -9.34
C ARG A 174 42.04 -2.12 -9.95
N PRO A 175 41.02 -1.27 -10.12
CA PRO A 175 39.79 -1.71 -10.76
C PRO A 175 40.05 -2.00 -12.23
N ASP A 176 39.43 -3.08 -12.71
CA ASP A 176 39.46 -3.48 -14.11
C ASP A 176 38.69 -2.48 -15.00
N ALA A 177 38.80 -2.66 -16.31
CA ALA A 177 38.17 -1.78 -17.29
C ALA A 177 36.64 -1.91 -17.30
N GLN A 178 36.08 -3.06 -16.91
CA GLN A 178 34.64 -3.28 -16.88
C GLN A 178 33.99 -2.50 -15.74
N LEU A 179 34.54 -2.59 -14.53
CA LEU A 179 34.08 -1.82 -13.38
C LEU A 179 34.19 -0.31 -13.63
N ARG A 180 35.26 0.15 -14.29
CA ARG A 180 35.40 1.57 -14.66
C ARG A 180 34.32 2.04 -15.63
N ARG A 181 34.05 1.27 -16.69
CA ARG A 181 32.96 1.57 -17.64
C ARG A 181 31.61 1.60 -16.94
N LEU A 182 31.37 0.65 -16.05
CA LEU A 182 30.15 0.59 -15.25
C LEU A 182 29.98 1.82 -14.34
N MET A 183 31.04 2.25 -13.66
CA MET A 183 31.01 3.44 -12.81
C MET A 183 30.84 4.74 -13.61
N ASN A 184 31.41 4.81 -14.81
CA ASN A 184 31.17 5.92 -15.73
C ASN A 184 29.70 5.96 -16.18
N ARG A 185 29.10 4.81 -16.49
CA ARG A 185 27.67 4.68 -16.77
C ARG A 185 26.84 5.20 -15.59
N TYR A 186 27.11 4.75 -14.37
CA TYR A 186 26.39 5.24 -13.18
C TYR A 186 26.52 6.75 -12.98
N ARG A 187 27.71 7.34 -13.18
CA ARG A 187 27.89 8.80 -13.08
C ARG A 187 27.04 9.52 -14.13
N ARG A 188 27.06 9.05 -15.39
CA ARG A 188 26.25 9.60 -16.48
C ARG A 188 24.76 9.52 -16.17
N VAL A 189 24.28 8.35 -15.73
CA VAL A 189 22.89 8.13 -15.33
C VAL A 189 22.51 9.07 -14.19
N ALA A 190 23.30 9.14 -13.12
CA ALA A 190 23.02 10.05 -12.01
C ALA A 190 22.95 11.52 -12.46
N ALA A 191 23.79 11.90 -13.42
CA ALA A 191 23.82 13.25 -13.99
C ALA A 191 22.56 13.53 -14.83
N ALA A 192 22.17 12.61 -15.70
CA ALA A 192 20.93 12.72 -16.49
C ALA A 192 19.69 12.77 -15.59
N VAL A 193 19.60 11.89 -14.59
CA VAL A 193 18.49 11.87 -13.63
C VAL A 193 18.41 13.19 -12.86
N CYS A 194 19.53 13.77 -12.41
CA CYS A 194 19.54 15.11 -11.79
C CYS A 194 19.07 16.22 -12.74
N ALA A 195 19.29 16.09 -14.05
CA ALA A 195 18.83 17.08 -15.04
C ALA A 195 17.30 17.03 -15.20
N PHE A 196 16.72 15.84 -15.06
CA PHE A 196 15.31 15.57 -15.32
C PHE A 196 14.44 15.51 -14.05
N GLU A 197 15.03 15.34 -12.86
CA GLU A 197 14.28 15.11 -11.63
C GLU A 197 13.31 16.25 -11.30
N ALA A 198 13.68 17.52 -11.54
CA ALA A 198 12.81 18.65 -11.26
C ALA A 198 11.47 18.57 -12.03
N ARG A 199 11.49 18.03 -13.24
CA ARG A 199 10.32 17.87 -14.10
C ARG A 199 9.48 16.66 -13.75
N TYR A 200 10.11 15.51 -13.51
CA TYR A 200 9.40 14.22 -13.44
C TYR A 200 9.27 13.63 -12.03
N LEU A 201 10.21 13.92 -11.13
CA LEU A 201 10.20 13.34 -9.77
C LEU A 201 8.97 13.77 -8.94
N PRO A 202 8.46 15.02 -9.04
CA PRO A 202 7.25 15.43 -8.32
C PRO A 202 5.97 14.71 -8.77
N ASN A 203 5.97 14.07 -9.94
CA ASN A 203 4.79 13.49 -10.56
C ASN A 203 5.07 12.05 -11.09
N LEU A 204 5.87 11.28 -10.33
CA LEU A 204 6.14 9.88 -10.68
C LEU A 204 4.87 9.03 -10.65
N ASP A 205 4.04 9.26 -9.62
CA ASP A 205 2.68 8.74 -9.55
C ASP A 205 1.72 9.82 -10.04
N ARG A 206 0.91 9.51 -11.06
CA ARG A 206 -0.01 10.47 -11.68
C ARG A 206 -1.13 10.91 -10.72
N GLU A 207 -1.38 10.15 -9.65
CA GLU A 207 -2.37 10.49 -8.64
C GLU A 207 -1.82 11.47 -7.57
N TRP A 208 -0.50 11.68 -7.52
CA TRP A 208 0.15 12.44 -6.46
C TRP A 208 1.14 13.46 -7.01
N LEU A 209 0.86 14.74 -6.78
CA LEU A 209 1.79 15.83 -7.04
C LEU A 209 2.48 16.26 -5.74
N ALA A 210 3.80 16.08 -5.67
CA ALA A 210 4.59 16.37 -4.47
C ALA A 210 5.91 17.12 -4.77
N PRO A 211 5.85 18.41 -5.18
CA PRO A 211 7.04 19.23 -5.32
C PRO A 211 7.67 19.51 -3.95
N VAL A 212 9.00 19.37 -3.87
CA VAL A 212 9.79 19.63 -2.65
C VAL A 212 10.68 20.85 -2.88
N HIS A 213 10.79 21.71 -1.86
CA HIS A 213 11.63 22.93 -1.86
C HIS A 213 11.33 23.95 -2.99
N VAL A 214 10.17 23.83 -3.63
CA VAL A 214 9.65 24.77 -4.61
C VAL A 214 8.16 24.96 -4.35
N ASP A 215 7.65 26.16 -4.58
CA ASP A 215 6.21 26.41 -4.50
C ASP A 215 5.49 25.67 -5.64
N PRO A 216 4.30 25.07 -5.41
CA PRO A 216 3.57 24.37 -6.46
C PRO A 216 3.33 25.21 -7.72
N VAL A 217 3.01 26.51 -7.58
CA VAL A 217 2.76 27.41 -8.72
C VAL A 217 4.04 27.62 -9.53
N HIS A 218 5.15 27.93 -8.86
CA HIS A 218 6.46 28.07 -9.51
C HIS A 218 6.87 26.78 -10.22
N TRP A 219 6.63 25.62 -9.59
CA TRP A 219 6.91 24.34 -10.22
C TRP A 219 6.06 24.09 -11.47
N GLU A 220 4.79 24.45 -11.45
CA GLU A 220 3.90 24.36 -12.63
C GLU A 220 4.39 25.26 -13.77
N GLU A 221 4.77 26.51 -13.48
CA GLU A 221 5.34 27.43 -14.47
C GLU A 221 6.62 26.86 -15.10
N PHE A 222 7.53 26.32 -14.27
CA PHE A 222 8.72 25.63 -14.76
C PHE A 222 8.36 24.42 -15.63
N ARG A 223 7.40 23.61 -15.19
CA ARG A 223 6.95 22.41 -15.88
C ARG A 223 6.43 22.74 -17.27
N ASP A 224 5.60 23.77 -17.37
CA ASP A 224 4.96 24.18 -18.60
C ASP A 224 5.96 24.80 -19.59
N GLY A 225 7.03 25.44 -19.09
CA GLY A 225 8.15 25.94 -19.88
C GLY A 225 9.28 24.95 -20.13
N PHE A 226 9.20 23.71 -19.62
CA PHE A 226 10.30 22.74 -19.71
C PHE A 226 10.39 22.11 -21.10
N ASP A 227 11.55 22.26 -21.75
CA ASP A 227 11.85 21.58 -23.02
C ASP A 227 12.82 20.39 -22.82
N PRO A 228 12.32 19.14 -22.73
CA PRO A 228 13.16 17.95 -22.58
C PRO A 228 14.17 17.78 -23.72
N ALA A 229 13.85 18.19 -24.96
CA ALA A 229 14.74 18.01 -26.10
C ALA A 229 15.96 18.92 -26.00
N ALA A 230 15.74 20.21 -25.67
CA ALA A 230 16.82 21.16 -25.45
C ALA A 230 17.73 20.76 -24.27
N ILE A 231 17.13 20.29 -23.16
CA ILE A 231 17.90 19.80 -22.01
C ILE A 231 18.73 18.56 -22.38
N ALA A 232 18.14 17.62 -23.11
CA ALA A 232 18.81 16.40 -23.58
C ALA A 232 20.00 16.71 -24.51
N GLU A 233 19.83 17.64 -25.44
CA GLU A 233 20.90 18.14 -26.30
C GLU A 233 22.01 18.80 -25.47
N GLN A 234 21.64 19.69 -24.55
CA GLN A 234 22.59 20.41 -23.68
C GLN A 234 23.50 19.47 -22.87
N ILE A 235 22.97 18.33 -22.40
CA ILE A 235 23.74 17.34 -21.63
C ILE A 235 24.28 16.19 -22.49
N GLY A 236 23.97 16.14 -23.79
CA GLY A 236 24.39 15.07 -24.68
C GLY A 236 23.80 13.69 -24.32
N TYR A 237 22.54 13.65 -23.87
CA TYR A 237 21.88 12.42 -23.40
C TYR A 237 20.58 12.15 -24.17
N SER A 238 20.66 11.24 -25.15
CA SER A 238 19.54 10.92 -26.05
C SER A 238 18.43 10.09 -25.37
N ALA A 239 17.25 10.09 -25.99
CA ALA A 239 16.14 9.21 -25.60
C ALA A 239 16.53 7.72 -25.63
N ALA A 240 17.29 7.29 -26.65
CA ALA A 240 17.78 5.91 -26.73
C ALA A 240 18.63 5.50 -25.51
N HIS A 241 19.53 6.38 -25.05
CA HIS A 241 20.30 6.14 -23.83
C HIS A 241 19.40 6.09 -22.59
N ALA A 242 18.38 6.95 -22.51
CA ALA A 242 17.43 6.96 -21.40
C ALA A 242 16.67 5.62 -21.30
N LEU A 243 16.18 5.08 -22.41
CA LEU A 243 15.51 3.78 -22.43
C LEU A 243 16.44 2.64 -22.02
N GLU A 244 17.64 2.59 -22.61
CA GLU A 244 18.62 1.54 -22.31
C GLU A 244 19.05 1.57 -20.84
N ASP A 245 19.38 2.76 -20.31
CA ASP A 245 19.78 2.94 -18.92
C ASP A 245 18.62 2.65 -17.96
N ALA A 246 17.38 3.01 -18.30
CA ALA A 246 16.21 2.70 -17.48
C ALA A 246 15.92 1.19 -17.40
N GLN A 247 15.91 0.50 -18.54
CA GLN A 247 15.71 -0.96 -18.56
C GLN A 247 16.81 -1.67 -17.78
N TRP A 248 18.06 -1.23 -17.94
CA TRP A 248 19.17 -1.76 -17.18
C TRP A 248 19.02 -1.51 -15.67
N LEU A 249 18.61 -0.31 -15.25
CA LEU A 249 18.35 0.01 -13.84
C LEU A 249 17.23 -0.84 -13.25
N LEU A 250 16.14 -1.06 -13.97
CA LEU A 250 15.03 -1.90 -13.53
C LEU A 250 15.46 -3.36 -13.37
N TYR A 251 16.23 -3.90 -14.32
CA TYR A 251 16.83 -5.23 -14.20
C TYR A 251 17.74 -5.34 -12.96
N ARG A 252 18.53 -4.30 -12.69
CA ARG A 252 19.36 -4.23 -11.48
C ARG A 252 18.51 -4.16 -10.20
N ALA A 253 17.44 -3.38 -10.22
CA ALA A 253 16.55 -3.22 -9.09
C ALA A 253 15.86 -4.54 -8.71
N ASP A 254 15.39 -5.32 -9.69
CA ASP A 254 14.80 -6.64 -9.46
C ASP A 254 15.77 -7.59 -8.74
N ARG A 255 17.05 -7.60 -9.16
CA ARG A 255 18.09 -8.43 -8.52
C ARG A 255 18.51 -7.98 -7.12
N LEU A 256 18.29 -6.71 -6.78
CA LEU A 256 18.65 -6.15 -5.47
C LEU A 256 17.50 -6.21 -4.48
N ASP A 257 16.26 -6.21 -4.97
CA ASP A 257 15.07 -6.09 -4.13
C ASP A 257 14.83 -7.38 -3.34
N PRO A 258 14.85 -7.34 -2.00
CA PRO A 258 14.47 -8.50 -1.20
C PRO A 258 12.95 -8.71 -1.18
N LEU A 259 12.16 -7.77 -1.71
CA LEU A 259 10.71 -7.90 -1.82
C LEU A 259 10.33 -8.65 -3.11
N GLU A 260 9.47 -9.65 -2.96
CA GLU A 260 8.99 -10.47 -4.07
C GLU A 260 7.46 -10.34 -4.25
N GLY A 261 6.99 -10.61 -5.47
CA GLY A 261 5.56 -10.72 -5.80
C GLY A 261 4.71 -9.54 -5.34
N HIS A 262 3.62 -9.84 -4.63
CA HIS A 262 2.61 -8.87 -4.19
C HIS A 262 3.14 -7.85 -3.17
N TRP A 263 4.15 -8.21 -2.36
CA TRP A 263 4.78 -7.25 -1.44
C TRP A 263 5.47 -6.13 -2.19
N ARG A 264 6.23 -6.48 -3.24
CA ARG A 264 6.86 -5.50 -4.12
C ARG A 264 5.81 -4.64 -4.83
N ALA A 265 4.73 -5.24 -5.31
CA ALA A 265 3.63 -4.52 -5.93
C ALA A 265 3.00 -3.48 -4.97
N LEU A 266 2.72 -3.86 -3.72
CA LEU A 266 2.17 -2.94 -2.72
C LEU A 266 3.12 -1.79 -2.38
N VAL A 267 4.41 -2.07 -2.12
CA VAL A 267 5.35 -1.01 -1.73
C VAL A 267 5.50 0.02 -2.86
N ARG A 268 5.43 -0.38 -4.13
CA ARG A 268 5.45 0.55 -5.27
C ARG A 268 4.24 1.47 -5.36
N ARG A 269 3.11 1.11 -4.72
CA ARG A 269 1.92 1.97 -4.62
C ARG A 269 2.00 2.96 -3.47
N ALA A 270 2.90 2.76 -2.52
CA ALA A 270 3.05 3.69 -1.41
C ALA A 270 3.54 5.06 -1.94
N PRO A 271 3.12 6.18 -1.34
CA PRO A 271 3.60 7.49 -1.74
C PRO A 271 5.10 7.59 -1.46
N ARG A 272 5.80 8.42 -2.27
CA ARG A 272 7.26 8.54 -2.26
C ARG A 272 7.87 8.72 -0.87
N GLU A 273 7.26 9.55 -0.04
CA GLU A 273 7.72 9.80 1.34
C GLU A 273 7.83 8.53 2.18
N LYS A 274 7.00 7.51 1.91
CA LYS A 274 7.02 6.24 2.64
C LYS A 274 8.17 5.35 2.19
N TRP A 275 8.67 5.49 0.97
CA TRP A 275 9.86 4.76 0.51
C TRP A 275 11.11 5.16 1.29
N GLU A 276 11.15 6.37 1.85
CA GLU A 276 12.25 6.79 2.73
C GLU A 276 12.33 5.94 4.00
N ALA A 277 11.27 5.25 4.40
CA ALA A 277 11.31 4.34 5.56
C ALA A 277 12.00 3.00 5.26
N LEU A 278 12.20 2.66 3.97
CA LEU A 278 12.92 1.46 3.55
C LEU A 278 14.39 1.52 4.01
N LYS A 279 15.02 0.35 4.14
CA LYS A 279 16.43 0.22 4.53
C LYS A 279 17.12 -0.87 3.70
N GLY A 280 18.45 -0.84 3.70
CA GLY A 280 19.25 -1.89 3.09
C GLY A 280 19.02 -2.03 1.58
N PRO A 281 19.04 -3.26 1.05
CA PRO A 281 18.85 -3.55 -0.37
C PRO A 281 17.49 -3.09 -0.92
N ALA A 282 16.42 -3.12 -0.13
CA ALA A 282 15.09 -2.65 -0.57
C ALA A 282 15.11 -1.15 -0.92
N LEU A 283 15.76 -0.33 -0.09
CA LEU A 283 15.91 1.10 -0.36
C LEU A 283 16.77 1.33 -1.63
N ALA A 284 17.88 0.60 -1.76
CA ALA A 284 18.76 0.71 -2.93
C ALA A 284 18.06 0.30 -4.23
N ALA A 285 17.22 -0.73 -4.18
CA ALA A 285 16.41 -1.16 -5.31
C ALA A 285 15.36 -0.10 -5.69
N PHE A 286 14.71 0.52 -4.70
CA PHE A 286 13.76 1.61 -4.95
C PHE A 286 14.43 2.85 -5.54
N ASP A 287 15.65 3.22 -5.12
CA ASP A 287 16.39 4.31 -5.77
C ASP A 287 16.60 4.03 -7.26
N ALA A 288 16.94 2.79 -7.61
CA ALA A 288 17.11 2.38 -9.00
C ALA A 288 15.79 2.43 -9.80
N ARG A 289 14.67 2.02 -9.20
CA ARG A 289 13.35 2.14 -9.83
C ARG A 289 12.92 3.59 -10.03
N ILE A 290 13.18 4.46 -9.05
CA ILE A 290 12.90 5.91 -9.14
C ILE A 290 13.70 6.54 -10.27
N ALA A 291 15.01 6.28 -10.31
CA ALA A 291 15.89 6.77 -11.37
C ALA A 291 15.44 6.27 -12.75
N ALA A 292 15.07 4.99 -12.87
CA ALA A 292 14.53 4.44 -14.10
C ALA A 292 13.21 5.09 -14.51
N GLU A 293 12.30 5.34 -13.57
CA GLU A 293 11.02 5.98 -13.84
C GLU A 293 11.21 7.42 -14.35
N ILE A 294 12.14 8.20 -13.79
CA ILE A 294 12.48 9.54 -14.29
C ILE A 294 12.94 9.46 -15.75
N LEU A 295 13.82 8.52 -16.09
CA LEU A 295 14.33 8.35 -17.45
C LEU A 295 13.24 7.86 -18.42
N LEU A 296 12.33 7.00 -17.98
CA LEU A 296 11.21 6.52 -18.79
C LEU A 296 10.16 7.60 -19.02
N ARG A 297 9.88 8.45 -18.02
CA ARG A 297 8.99 9.62 -18.19
C ARG A 297 9.57 10.60 -19.22
N PHE A 298 10.88 10.85 -19.16
CA PHE A 298 11.58 11.62 -20.19
C PHE A 298 11.45 10.96 -21.57
N TYR A 299 11.68 9.64 -21.66
CA TYR A 299 11.53 8.91 -22.92
C TYR A 299 10.10 8.98 -23.49
N GLU A 300 9.09 8.80 -22.64
CA GLU A 300 7.67 8.91 -23.00
C GLU A 300 7.35 10.30 -23.56
N GLU A 301 7.81 11.38 -22.91
CA GLU A 301 7.58 12.75 -23.40
C GLU A 301 8.30 13.00 -24.74
N MET A 302 9.50 12.43 -24.94
CA MET A 302 10.18 12.49 -26.24
C MET A 302 9.40 11.72 -27.32
N ALA A 303 8.79 10.59 -27.00
CA ALA A 303 7.97 9.81 -27.92
C ALA A 303 6.64 10.52 -28.26
N GLU A 304 5.99 11.13 -27.28
CA GLU A 304 4.79 11.96 -27.49
C GLU A 304 5.06 13.14 -28.44
N ARG A 305 6.28 13.67 -28.44
CA ARG A 305 6.75 14.72 -29.36
C ARG A 305 7.23 14.20 -30.72
N GLY A 306 7.18 12.88 -30.96
CA GLY A 306 7.67 12.25 -32.19
C GLY A 306 9.19 12.20 -32.35
N LEU A 307 9.95 12.37 -31.25
CA LEU A 307 11.42 12.33 -31.23
C LEU A 307 11.96 10.97 -30.78
N ALA A 308 11.08 10.03 -30.42
CA ALA A 308 11.39 8.64 -30.09
C ALA A 308 10.19 7.74 -30.43
N GLU A 309 10.42 6.43 -30.48
CA GLU A 309 9.34 5.46 -30.66
C GLU A 309 8.56 5.26 -29.35
N PRO A 310 7.23 5.08 -29.39
CA PRO A 310 6.45 4.74 -28.19
C PRO A 310 6.94 3.46 -27.51
N LEU A 311 6.78 3.40 -26.19
CA LEU A 311 7.07 2.17 -25.44
C LEU A 311 6.14 1.03 -25.90
N VAL A 312 6.68 -0.19 -25.90
CA VAL A 312 5.93 -1.39 -26.24
C VAL A 312 4.80 -1.60 -25.23
N SER A 313 3.59 -1.87 -25.72
CA SER A 313 2.48 -2.33 -24.88
C SER A 313 2.76 -3.74 -24.39
N LEU A 314 2.89 -3.91 -23.08
CA LEU A 314 3.22 -5.20 -22.46
C LEU A 314 1.95 -6.00 -22.18
N PRO A 315 1.86 -7.25 -22.62
CA PRO A 315 0.86 -8.18 -22.09
C PRO A 315 1.03 -8.34 -20.57
N PRO A 316 -0.06 -8.59 -19.82
CA PRO A 316 0.06 -8.93 -18.40
C PRO A 316 0.95 -10.16 -18.19
N HIS A 317 1.82 -10.12 -17.19
CA HIS A 317 2.72 -11.23 -16.82
C HIS A 317 3.69 -11.63 -17.93
N SER A 318 4.10 -10.69 -18.78
CA SER A 318 5.12 -10.90 -19.81
C SER A 318 6.50 -11.20 -19.22
N GLY A 319 6.74 -10.86 -17.94
CA GLY A 319 8.05 -10.95 -17.30
C GLY A 319 9.04 -9.93 -17.87
N HIS A 320 8.54 -8.94 -18.63
CA HIS A 320 9.37 -7.90 -19.20
C HIS A 320 9.82 -6.92 -18.10
N VAL A 321 11.06 -6.46 -18.18
CA VAL A 321 11.67 -5.58 -17.17
C VAL A 321 10.89 -4.29 -16.89
N LEU A 322 10.16 -3.79 -17.88
CA LEU A 322 9.30 -2.60 -17.74
C LEU A 322 8.06 -2.84 -16.85
N GLU A 323 7.72 -4.10 -16.51
CA GLU A 323 6.68 -4.39 -15.51
C GLU A 323 7.14 -3.98 -14.09
N ASP A 324 8.44 -3.83 -13.86
CA ASP A 324 9.02 -3.43 -12.57
C ASP A 324 9.10 -1.92 -12.35
N ARG A 325 8.59 -1.13 -13.30
CA ARG A 325 8.43 0.32 -13.16
C ARG A 325 7.69 0.70 -11.87
N VAL A 326 7.97 1.89 -11.37
CA VAL A 326 7.26 2.44 -10.21
C VAL A 326 5.82 2.76 -10.58
N SER A 327 5.55 3.22 -11.79
CA SER A 327 4.21 3.62 -12.24
C SER A 327 3.37 2.45 -12.80
N HIS A 328 3.99 1.31 -13.12
CA HIS A 328 3.24 0.17 -13.66
C HIS A 328 2.34 -0.46 -12.59
N ARG A 329 1.12 -0.84 -13.00
CA ARG A 329 0.09 -1.46 -12.16
C ARG A 329 -0.43 -2.70 -12.88
N GLY A 330 0.08 -3.88 -12.52
CA GLY A 330 -0.34 -5.14 -13.14
C GLY A 330 -1.73 -5.60 -12.73
N GLN A 331 -2.20 -5.15 -11.55
CA GLN A 331 -3.51 -5.46 -10.98
C GLN A 331 -4.08 -4.25 -10.23
N THR A 332 -5.23 -4.38 -9.57
CA THR A 332 -5.80 -3.34 -8.69
C THR A 332 -5.19 -3.44 -7.28
N LEU A 333 -5.26 -2.36 -6.48
CA LEU A 333 -4.80 -2.39 -5.08
C LEU A 333 -5.56 -3.45 -4.27
N SER A 334 -6.85 -3.58 -4.49
CA SER A 334 -7.68 -4.58 -3.78
C SER A 334 -7.26 -6.01 -4.11
N ALA A 335 -6.83 -6.29 -5.35
CA ALA A 335 -6.32 -7.61 -5.72
C ALA A 335 -4.98 -7.89 -5.03
N ASP A 336 -4.04 -6.94 -5.05
CA ASP A 336 -2.76 -7.08 -4.33
C ASP A 336 -2.97 -7.30 -2.81
N LEU A 337 -3.93 -6.60 -2.20
CA LEU A 337 -4.29 -6.78 -0.79
C LEU A 337 -5.01 -8.11 -0.52
N MET A 338 -5.83 -8.58 -1.46
CA MET A 338 -6.49 -9.89 -1.38
C MET A 338 -5.46 -11.01 -1.36
N ASP A 339 -4.51 -11.00 -2.28
CA ASP A 339 -3.47 -12.03 -2.41
C ASP A 339 -2.56 -12.10 -1.17
N LEU A 340 -2.41 -10.99 -0.45
CA LEU A 340 -1.68 -10.92 0.81
C LEU A 340 -2.54 -11.20 2.05
N GLY A 341 -3.86 -11.40 1.90
CA GLY A 341 -4.78 -11.58 3.02
C GLY A 341 -4.98 -10.32 3.87
N LEU A 342 -4.71 -9.13 3.30
CA LEU A 342 -4.79 -7.80 3.94
C LEU A 342 -5.97 -6.96 3.44
N ALA A 343 -6.86 -7.55 2.62
CA ALA A 343 -8.04 -6.85 2.11
C ALA A 343 -8.93 -6.33 3.26
N PRO A 344 -9.20 -5.01 3.34
CA PRO A 344 -9.86 -4.39 4.49
C PRO A 344 -11.37 -4.63 4.54
N GLN A 345 -11.95 -5.25 3.51
CA GLN A 345 -13.39 -5.50 3.44
C GLN A 345 -13.77 -6.65 4.38
N PRO A 346 -14.90 -6.52 5.10
CA PRO A 346 -15.37 -7.58 5.99
C PRO A 346 -15.61 -8.87 5.20
N ARG A 347 -15.23 -10.01 5.77
CA ARG A 347 -15.59 -11.32 5.22
C ARG A 347 -17.04 -11.66 5.50
N VAL A 348 -17.58 -11.17 6.61
CA VAL A 348 -18.99 -11.30 6.97
C VAL A 348 -19.53 -9.96 7.46
N VAL A 349 -20.71 -9.59 6.99
CA VAL A 349 -21.54 -8.59 7.67
C VAL A 349 -22.65 -9.34 8.38
N LEU A 350 -22.65 -9.30 9.72
CA LEU A 350 -23.71 -9.84 10.55
C LEU A 350 -24.69 -8.73 10.88
N ALA A 351 -25.84 -8.76 10.21
CA ALA A 351 -26.94 -7.83 10.36
C ALA A 351 -27.97 -8.35 11.37
N VAL A 352 -28.46 -7.47 12.24
CA VAL A 352 -29.58 -7.74 13.15
C VAL A 352 -30.67 -6.69 13.01
N GLU A 353 -31.90 -7.12 13.23
CA GLU A 353 -33.10 -6.28 13.12
C GLU A 353 -33.30 -5.40 14.36
N GLY A 354 -33.35 -5.99 15.56
CA GLY A 354 -33.75 -5.30 16.78
C GLY A 354 -32.62 -4.57 17.52
N GLU A 355 -33.03 -3.72 18.47
CA GLU A 355 -32.11 -2.94 19.29
C GLU A 355 -31.45 -3.77 20.39
N THR A 356 -32.15 -4.78 20.89
CA THR A 356 -31.67 -5.70 21.94
C THR A 356 -30.46 -6.49 21.42
N GLU A 357 -30.56 -7.01 20.20
CA GLU A 357 -29.51 -7.79 19.54
C GLU A 357 -28.29 -6.93 19.23
N ALA A 358 -28.53 -5.71 18.75
CA ALA A 358 -27.46 -4.75 18.48
C ALA A 358 -26.69 -4.37 19.75
N GLU A 359 -27.34 -4.34 20.91
CA GLU A 359 -26.68 -4.10 22.21
C GLU A 359 -25.87 -5.34 22.67
N HIS A 360 -26.44 -6.54 22.56
CA HIS A 360 -25.76 -7.76 23.02
C HIS A 360 -24.66 -8.27 22.10
N MET A 361 -24.77 -8.12 20.78
CA MET A 361 -23.83 -8.72 19.83
C MET A 361 -22.34 -8.37 20.09
N PRO A 362 -21.96 -7.10 20.28
CA PRO A 362 -20.57 -6.75 20.60
C PRO A 362 -20.09 -7.36 21.93
N LEU A 363 -21.00 -7.49 22.90
CA LEU A 363 -20.71 -8.09 24.20
C LEU A 363 -20.54 -9.61 24.08
N VAL A 364 -21.39 -10.28 23.31
CA VAL A 364 -21.28 -11.71 22.97
C VAL A 364 -19.95 -11.99 22.27
N TRP A 365 -19.57 -11.16 21.29
CA TRP A 365 -18.28 -11.27 20.59
C TRP A 365 -17.10 -11.25 21.56
N LYS A 366 -17.12 -10.28 22.49
CA LYS A 366 -16.10 -10.15 23.53
C LYS A 366 -16.09 -11.33 24.51
N ALA A 367 -17.27 -11.80 24.95
CA ALA A 367 -17.40 -12.94 25.85
C ALA A 367 -16.91 -14.26 25.20
N LEU A 368 -17.11 -14.41 23.88
CA LEU A 368 -16.54 -15.51 23.11
C LEU A 368 -15.01 -15.43 22.98
N GLY A 369 -14.42 -14.25 23.19
CA GLY A 369 -12.97 -14.04 23.15
C GLY A 369 -12.42 -13.82 21.74
N TYR A 370 -13.25 -13.35 20.82
CA TYR A 370 -12.84 -13.06 19.45
C TYR A 370 -12.09 -11.72 19.35
N PRO A 371 -11.13 -11.61 18.41
CA PRO A 371 -10.33 -10.39 18.25
C PRO A 371 -11.20 -9.22 17.76
N ASP A 372 -10.80 -8.01 18.10
CA ASP A 372 -11.37 -6.78 17.52
C ASP A 372 -10.83 -6.60 16.09
N ALA A 373 -11.51 -7.24 15.14
CA ALA A 373 -11.09 -7.36 13.75
C ALA A 373 -12.29 -7.11 12.81
N PRO A 374 -12.65 -5.83 12.55
CA PRO A 374 -13.81 -5.45 11.73
C PRO A 374 -13.68 -5.87 10.26
N GLU A 375 -12.50 -6.25 9.80
CA GLU A 375 -12.24 -6.88 8.49
C GLU A 375 -12.63 -8.37 8.44
N LEU A 376 -12.89 -9.02 9.58
CA LEU A 376 -13.43 -10.38 9.63
C LEU A 376 -14.96 -10.35 9.67
N VAL A 377 -15.53 -9.79 10.73
CA VAL A 377 -16.97 -9.69 10.92
C VAL A 377 -17.31 -8.25 11.27
N ARG A 378 -18.21 -7.65 10.49
CA ARG A 378 -18.76 -6.33 10.77
C ARG A 378 -20.21 -6.48 11.19
N MET A 379 -20.50 -5.95 12.37
CA MET A 379 -21.85 -5.95 12.91
C MET A 379 -22.64 -4.77 12.33
N HIS A 380 -23.90 -5.01 11.95
CA HIS A 380 -24.76 -3.98 11.38
C HIS A 380 -26.15 -4.04 12.00
N LYS A 381 -26.67 -2.89 12.42
CA LYS A 381 -28.07 -2.76 12.84
C LYS A 381 -28.88 -2.30 11.63
N LEU A 382 -29.84 -3.11 11.19
CA LEU A 382 -30.71 -2.74 10.06
C LEU A 382 -31.69 -1.64 10.43
N GLY A 383 -32.13 -1.59 11.69
CA GLY A 383 -33.24 -0.73 12.12
C GLY A 383 -34.59 -1.36 11.76
N GLY A 384 -35.68 -0.74 12.24
CA GLY A 384 -37.03 -1.30 12.14
C GLY A 384 -37.58 -1.45 10.70
N VAL A 385 -38.86 -1.84 10.63
CA VAL A 385 -39.64 -2.34 9.47
C VAL A 385 -39.48 -1.57 8.14
N ASP A 386 -39.01 -0.31 8.15
CA ASP A 386 -38.86 0.54 6.98
C ASP A 386 -37.54 0.34 6.21
N HIS A 387 -36.57 -0.40 6.75
CA HIS A 387 -35.31 -0.68 6.06
C HIS A 387 -35.35 -2.01 5.31
N ASP A 388 -35.00 -1.99 4.02
CA ASP A 388 -35.05 -3.17 3.16
C ASP A 388 -33.73 -3.98 3.21
N PRO A 389 -33.67 -5.12 3.95
CA PRO A 389 -32.52 -6.01 3.94
C PRO A 389 -32.17 -6.53 2.56
N VAL A 390 -33.08 -6.50 1.57
CA VAL A 390 -32.79 -6.93 0.20
C VAL A 390 -31.75 -6.02 -0.43
N LYS A 391 -31.97 -4.70 -0.40
CA LYS A 391 -31.03 -3.72 -0.99
C LYS A 391 -29.70 -3.67 -0.25
N ILE A 392 -29.73 -3.73 1.09
CA ILE A 392 -28.52 -3.73 1.91
C ILE A 392 -27.71 -5.01 1.65
N GLY A 393 -28.36 -6.18 1.70
CA GLY A 393 -27.73 -7.47 1.45
C GLY A 393 -27.13 -7.55 0.04
N GLY A 394 -27.88 -7.13 -0.98
CA GLY A 394 -27.40 -7.12 -2.36
C GLY A 394 -26.18 -6.22 -2.55
N HIS A 395 -26.21 -5.00 -2.00
CA HIS A 395 -25.07 -4.08 -2.09
C HIS A 395 -23.82 -4.59 -1.36
N ILE A 396 -24.00 -5.19 -0.17
CA ILE A 396 -22.88 -5.68 0.66
C ILE A 396 -22.28 -6.95 0.09
N ALA A 397 -23.12 -7.93 -0.27
CA ALA A 397 -22.67 -9.25 -0.66
C ALA A 397 -22.27 -9.36 -2.14
N ALA A 398 -22.68 -8.41 -3.00
CA ALA A 398 -22.33 -8.44 -4.41
C ALA A 398 -20.80 -8.44 -4.61
N PRO A 399 -20.24 -9.51 -5.21
CA PRO A 399 -18.82 -9.55 -5.54
C PRO A 399 -18.46 -8.49 -6.58
N LEU A 400 -17.21 -8.01 -6.52
CA LEU A 400 -16.64 -7.17 -7.57
C LEU A 400 -15.75 -8.02 -8.48
N VAL A 401 -16.14 -8.16 -9.74
CA VAL A 401 -15.41 -8.94 -10.74
C VAL A 401 -14.40 -8.07 -11.47
N SER A 402 -13.29 -8.67 -11.91
CA SER A 402 -12.25 -8.04 -12.71
C SER A 402 -12.31 -8.53 -14.15
N ARG A 403 -11.47 -9.50 -14.50
CA ARG A 403 -11.36 -10.11 -15.83
C ARG A 403 -11.95 -11.51 -15.83
N LYS A 404 -12.51 -11.90 -16.96
CA LYS A 404 -12.84 -13.29 -17.26
C LYS A 404 -11.53 -14.06 -17.45
N ASP A 405 -11.49 -15.29 -16.96
CA ASP A 405 -10.38 -16.21 -17.24
C ASP A 405 -10.18 -16.37 -18.77
N PRO A 406 -8.93 -16.47 -19.28
CA PRO A 406 -8.70 -16.66 -20.72
C PRO A 406 -9.39 -17.90 -21.30
N GLY A 407 -9.57 -18.96 -20.50
CA GLY A 407 -10.33 -20.15 -20.87
C GLY A 407 -11.84 -19.99 -20.76
N GLY A 408 -12.31 -18.82 -20.33
CA GLY A 408 -13.73 -18.48 -20.26
C GLY A 408 -14.52 -19.21 -19.18
N LYS A 409 -13.85 -19.85 -18.20
CA LYS A 409 -14.49 -20.74 -17.21
C LYS A 409 -14.98 -20.05 -15.93
N PHE A 410 -14.38 -18.92 -15.58
CA PHE A 410 -14.71 -18.20 -14.34
C PHE A 410 -14.34 -16.72 -14.44
N TRP A 411 -14.81 -15.94 -13.47
CA TRP A 411 -14.41 -14.55 -13.25
C TRP A 411 -13.48 -14.42 -12.06
N TRP A 412 -12.40 -13.65 -12.23
CA TRP A 412 -11.52 -13.25 -11.14
C TRP A 412 -12.16 -12.13 -10.31
N LEU A 413 -12.09 -12.21 -8.99
CA LEU A 413 -12.56 -11.13 -8.12
C LEU A 413 -11.50 -10.05 -7.89
N ILE A 414 -11.94 -8.80 -7.74
CA ILE A 414 -11.10 -7.65 -7.38
C ILE A 414 -10.81 -7.64 -5.87
N LYS A 415 -11.74 -8.16 -5.07
CA LYS A 415 -11.67 -8.22 -3.61
C LYS A 415 -12.34 -9.52 -3.13
N PRO A 416 -12.04 -9.98 -1.91
CA PRO A 416 -12.75 -11.10 -1.30
C PRO A 416 -14.25 -10.81 -1.25
N PRO A 417 -15.10 -11.83 -1.44
CA PRO A 417 -16.53 -11.68 -1.27
C PRO A 417 -16.84 -11.39 0.21
N THR A 418 -18.00 -10.80 0.43
CA THR A 418 -18.54 -10.55 1.77
C THR A 418 -19.82 -11.36 1.93
N CYS A 419 -19.89 -12.20 2.95
CA CYS A 419 -21.10 -12.94 3.30
C CYS A 419 -22.03 -11.99 4.04
N PHE A 420 -23.29 -11.89 3.61
CA PHE A 420 -24.33 -11.20 4.35
C PHE A 420 -25.10 -12.21 5.18
N MET A 421 -24.94 -12.11 6.51
CA MET A 421 -25.66 -12.92 7.49
C MET A 421 -26.71 -12.05 8.16
N LEU A 422 -27.96 -12.50 8.19
CA LEU A 422 -29.07 -11.79 8.81
C LEU A 422 -29.63 -12.61 9.96
N ALA A 423 -29.68 -12.05 11.17
CA ALA A 423 -30.32 -12.67 12.33
C ALA A 423 -31.58 -11.88 12.73
N VAL A 424 -32.74 -12.55 12.74
CA VAL A 424 -34.07 -11.91 12.81
C VAL A 424 -35.05 -12.65 13.70
N ASP A 425 -35.96 -11.89 14.30
CA ASP A 425 -37.16 -12.42 14.96
C ASP A 425 -38.11 -13.06 13.92
N PRO A 426 -38.91 -14.08 14.30
CA PRO A 426 -39.90 -14.68 13.41
C PRO A 426 -41.13 -13.77 13.24
N GLU A 427 -40.95 -12.53 12.80
CA GLU A 427 -42.03 -11.56 12.59
C GLU A 427 -42.16 -11.15 11.11
N GLY A 428 -43.32 -10.62 10.71
CA GLY A 428 -43.55 -10.08 9.37
C GLY A 428 -43.16 -11.03 8.23
N LYS A 429 -42.16 -10.62 7.44
CA LYS A 429 -41.63 -11.40 6.31
C LYS A 429 -40.71 -12.56 6.70
N PHE A 430 -40.45 -12.78 7.99
CA PHE A 430 -39.64 -13.87 8.50
C PHE A 430 -40.46 -14.91 9.29
N TYR A 431 -41.78 -14.72 9.41
CA TYR A 431 -42.66 -15.63 10.17
C TYR A 431 -42.66 -17.09 9.64
N GLN A 432 -42.39 -17.33 8.36
CA GLN A 432 -42.39 -18.67 7.74
C GLN A 432 -41.11 -18.95 6.97
N ASP A 433 -40.67 -20.21 6.93
CA ASP A 433 -39.44 -20.63 6.22
C ASP A 433 -39.52 -20.29 4.73
N SER A 434 -40.69 -20.45 4.11
CA SER A 434 -40.91 -20.07 2.71
C SER A 434 -40.69 -18.58 2.46
N LYS A 435 -40.94 -17.72 3.45
CA LYS A 435 -40.73 -16.27 3.38
C LYS A 435 -39.29 -15.87 3.65
N VAL A 436 -38.59 -16.61 4.51
CA VAL A 436 -37.14 -16.51 4.68
C VAL A 436 -36.44 -16.83 3.35
N GLU A 437 -36.78 -17.96 2.73
CA GLU A 437 -36.23 -18.34 1.42
C GLU A 437 -36.62 -17.36 0.31
N GLN A 438 -37.85 -16.82 0.33
CA GLN A 438 -38.25 -15.75 -0.60
C GLN A 438 -37.37 -14.50 -0.44
N THR A 439 -37.07 -14.08 0.78
CA THR A 439 -36.22 -12.92 1.06
C THR A 439 -34.78 -13.19 0.65
N ARG A 440 -34.26 -14.39 0.93
CA ARG A 440 -32.93 -14.83 0.48
C ARG A 440 -32.83 -14.81 -1.05
N ALA A 441 -33.83 -15.35 -1.76
CA ALA A 441 -33.89 -15.32 -3.21
C ALA A 441 -33.93 -13.89 -3.79
N GLN A 442 -34.63 -12.96 -3.13
CA GLN A 442 -34.63 -11.54 -3.51
C GLN A 442 -33.25 -10.89 -3.35
N ILE A 443 -32.52 -11.17 -2.26
CA ILE A 443 -31.14 -10.69 -2.10
C ILE A 443 -30.24 -11.26 -3.21
N LEU A 444 -30.35 -12.55 -3.50
CA LEU A 444 -29.58 -13.19 -4.58
C LEU A 444 -29.89 -12.59 -5.96
N ALA A 445 -31.16 -12.20 -6.20
CA ALA A 445 -31.55 -11.50 -7.41
C ALA A 445 -30.85 -10.12 -7.52
N GLU A 446 -30.81 -9.36 -6.42
CA GLU A 446 -30.10 -8.08 -6.37
C GLU A 446 -28.58 -8.26 -6.64
N ILE A 447 -27.96 -9.29 -6.07
CA ILE A 447 -26.56 -9.64 -6.34
C ILE A 447 -26.35 -9.93 -7.83
N LYS A 448 -27.24 -10.71 -8.45
CA LYS A 448 -27.19 -11.03 -9.88
C LYS A 448 -27.36 -9.78 -10.74
N ASP A 449 -28.22 -8.86 -10.36
CA ASP A 449 -28.41 -7.58 -11.06
C ASP A 449 -27.14 -6.72 -11.01
N VAL A 450 -26.48 -6.65 -9.86
CA VAL A 450 -25.19 -5.94 -9.72
C VAL A 450 -24.09 -6.61 -10.57
N LEU A 451 -24.03 -7.94 -10.63
CA LEU A 451 -23.07 -8.67 -11.47
C LEU A 451 -23.36 -8.49 -12.96
N LYS A 452 -24.64 -8.40 -13.35
CA LYS A 452 -25.07 -8.10 -14.72
C LYS A 452 -24.59 -6.71 -15.16
N ILE A 453 -24.70 -5.70 -14.29
CA ILE A 453 -24.18 -4.35 -14.55
C ILE A 453 -22.64 -4.37 -14.74
N GLN A 454 -21.93 -5.24 -14.02
CA GLN A 454 -20.49 -5.44 -14.16
C GLN A 454 -20.08 -6.26 -15.41
N GLY A 455 -21.04 -6.73 -16.21
CA GLY A 455 -20.77 -7.53 -17.42
C GLY A 455 -20.53 -9.02 -17.16
N ALA A 456 -20.71 -9.50 -15.93
CA ALA A 456 -20.57 -10.91 -15.55
C ALA A 456 -21.93 -11.63 -15.38
N GLY A 457 -22.99 -11.15 -16.05
CA GLY A 457 -24.37 -11.61 -15.88
C GLY A 457 -24.62 -13.11 -16.15
N GLU A 458 -25.82 -13.57 -15.70
CA GLU A 458 -26.59 -14.86 -15.80
C GLU A 458 -25.86 -16.22 -15.87
N ALA A 459 -24.65 -16.27 -16.42
CA ALA A 459 -23.82 -17.45 -16.56
C ALA A 459 -23.08 -17.83 -15.27
N ILE A 460 -23.20 -17.10 -14.16
CA ILE A 460 -22.58 -17.50 -12.88
C ILE A 460 -23.39 -18.63 -12.23
N GLU A 461 -22.72 -19.63 -11.67
CA GLU A 461 -23.38 -20.72 -10.95
C GLU A 461 -24.11 -20.21 -9.70
N ASP A 462 -25.37 -20.63 -9.51
CA ASP A 462 -26.20 -20.14 -8.41
C ASP A 462 -25.61 -20.57 -7.05
N ALA A 463 -25.01 -21.76 -6.97
CA ALA A 463 -24.35 -22.28 -5.78
C ALA A 463 -23.21 -21.37 -5.26
N GLU A 464 -22.50 -20.69 -6.16
CA GLU A 464 -21.43 -19.74 -5.80
C GLU A 464 -21.97 -18.47 -5.15
N LEU A 465 -23.19 -18.07 -5.49
CA LEU A 465 -23.84 -16.89 -4.93
C LEU A 465 -24.62 -17.23 -3.65
N GLU A 466 -25.16 -18.43 -3.58
CA GLU A 466 -25.94 -18.92 -2.44
C GLU A 466 -25.15 -18.92 -1.12
N VAL A 467 -23.85 -19.21 -1.17
CA VAL A 467 -22.98 -19.16 0.01
C VAL A 467 -22.73 -17.72 0.53
N LEU A 468 -23.11 -16.70 -0.23
CA LEU A 468 -22.92 -15.29 0.14
C LEU A 468 -24.05 -14.74 1.00
N VAL A 469 -25.17 -15.46 1.16
CA VAL A 469 -26.34 -14.97 1.87
C VAL A 469 -26.89 -16.07 2.80
N GLU A 470 -26.93 -15.77 4.08
CA GLU A 470 -27.51 -16.63 5.12
C GLU A 470 -28.49 -15.83 5.97
N ILE A 471 -29.66 -16.41 6.23
CA ILE A 471 -30.66 -15.81 7.12
C ILE A 471 -30.92 -16.80 8.26
N HIS A 472 -30.59 -16.38 9.47
CA HIS A 472 -30.87 -17.08 10.69
C HIS A 472 -32.12 -16.47 11.34
N ARG A 473 -33.13 -17.30 11.56
CA ARG A 473 -34.35 -16.91 12.28
C ARG A 473 -34.33 -17.55 13.66
N TRP A 474 -34.64 -16.77 14.69
CA TRP A 474 -34.82 -17.32 16.04
C TRP A 474 -35.97 -18.34 16.07
N SER A 475 -35.88 -19.30 16.99
CA SER A 475 -36.86 -20.37 17.13
C SER A 475 -38.07 -19.93 17.97
N GLU A 476 -37.83 -19.01 18.91
CA GLU A 476 -38.83 -18.36 19.74
C GLU A 476 -39.36 -17.08 19.10
N ALA A 477 -40.51 -16.61 19.59
CA ALA A 477 -41.25 -15.48 18.99
C ALA A 477 -40.49 -14.14 18.98
N CYS A 478 -39.52 -13.96 19.88
CA CYS A 478 -38.62 -12.80 19.88
C CYS A 478 -37.29 -13.15 20.55
N TYR A 479 -36.28 -12.31 20.32
CA TYR A 479 -34.93 -12.46 20.86
C TYR A 479 -34.90 -12.68 22.38
N GLU A 480 -35.72 -11.97 23.14
CA GLU A 480 -35.75 -12.11 24.60
C GLU A 480 -36.18 -13.51 25.03
N PHE A 481 -37.17 -14.09 24.35
CA PHE A 481 -37.66 -15.45 24.66
C PHE A 481 -36.68 -16.53 24.24
N GLU A 482 -35.92 -16.32 23.18
CA GLU A 482 -34.89 -17.26 22.70
C GLU A 482 -33.76 -17.44 23.73
N HIS A 483 -33.42 -16.40 24.50
CA HIS A 483 -32.20 -16.38 25.31
C HIS A 483 -32.42 -16.40 26.82
N PHE A 484 -33.63 -16.04 27.27
CA PHE A 484 -33.93 -15.86 28.68
C PHE A 484 -35.18 -16.64 29.12
N SER A 485 -35.16 -17.15 30.35
CA SER A 485 -36.34 -17.75 30.98
C SER A 485 -37.35 -16.68 31.40
N ASN A 486 -38.57 -17.10 31.72
CA ASN A 486 -39.61 -16.17 32.16
C ASN A 486 -39.23 -15.48 33.49
N GLU A 487 -38.56 -16.20 34.39
CA GLU A 487 -38.03 -15.68 35.65
C GLU A 487 -36.94 -14.65 35.43
N GLU A 488 -35.98 -14.92 34.54
CA GLU A 488 -34.89 -14.00 34.22
C GLU A 488 -35.43 -12.69 33.64
N ILE A 489 -36.41 -12.77 32.72
CA ILE A 489 -37.07 -11.59 32.14
C ILE A 489 -37.85 -10.83 33.24
N ALA A 490 -38.57 -11.54 34.11
CA ALA A 490 -39.30 -10.93 35.21
C ALA A 490 -38.37 -10.18 36.18
N ASP A 491 -37.24 -10.80 36.55
CA ASP A 491 -36.23 -10.21 37.42
C ASP A 491 -35.57 -8.98 36.78
N GLY A 492 -35.34 -9.02 35.47
CA GLY A 492 -34.88 -7.86 34.70
C GLY A 492 -35.88 -6.71 34.68
N LEU A 493 -37.17 -7.01 34.47
CA LEU A 493 -38.24 -6.00 34.48
C LEU A 493 -38.43 -5.33 35.84
N ILE A 494 -38.32 -6.08 36.94
CA ILE A 494 -38.38 -5.55 38.31
C ILE A 494 -37.23 -4.57 38.57
N GLN A 495 -36.04 -4.82 38.01
CA GLN A 495 -34.90 -3.93 38.17
C GLN A 495 -35.06 -2.60 37.42
N ILE A 496 -35.71 -2.60 36.25
CA ILE A 496 -35.82 -1.40 35.40
C ILE A 496 -37.13 -0.63 35.59
N HIS A 497 -38.17 -1.24 36.18
CA HIS A 497 -39.48 -0.62 36.33
C HIS A 497 -40.04 -0.80 37.75
N HIS A 498 -40.18 0.31 38.47
CA HIS A 498 -40.45 0.31 39.92
C HIS A 498 -41.82 -0.26 40.34
N THR A 499 -42.88 -0.04 39.57
CA THR A 499 -44.23 -0.56 39.91
C THR A 499 -44.59 -1.85 39.19
N VAL A 500 -43.86 -2.20 38.13
CA VAL A 500 -44.16 -3.32 37.22
C VAL A 500 -45.67 -3.45 36.87
N GLY A 501 -46.36 -2.31 36.70
CA GLY A 501 -47.80 -2.28 36.44
C GLY A 501 -48.69 -2.77 37.60
N GLY A 502 -48.17 -2.79 38.83
CA GLY A 502 -48.84 -3.29 40.04
C GLY A 502 -48.81 -4.81 40.18
N LEU A 503 -48.09 -5.53 39.33
CA LEU A 503 -48.00 -6.98 39.35
C LEU A 503 -46.98 -7.46 40.39
N SER A 504 -47.33 -8.51 41.14
CA SER A 504 -46.34 -9.28 41.89
C SER A 504 -45.40 -10.05 40.94
N ARG A 505 -44.22 -10.45 41.41
CA ARG A 505 -43.27 -11.25 40.62
C ARG A 505 -43.91 -12.50 40.00
N ALA A 506 -44.75 -13.23 40.75
CA ALA A 506 -45.43 -14.42 40.26
C ALA A 506 -46.42 -14.09 39.12
N GLN A 507 -47.23 -13.04 39.30
CA GLN A 507 -48.16 -12.56 38.27
C GLN A 507 -47.45 -12.05 37.01
N LEU A 508 -46.27 -11.45 37.17
CA LEU A 508 -45.44 -11.04 36.05
C LEU A 508 -44.91 -12.24 35.26
N ILE A 509 -44.43 -13.27 35.95
CA ILE A 509 -43.98 -14.52 35.30
C ILE A 509 -45.14 -15.15 34.52
N GLU A 510 -46.33 -15.27 35.12
CA GLU A 510 -47.53 -15.78 34.45
C GLU A 510 -47.90 -14.93 33.22
N SER A 511 -47.76 -13.60 33.31
CA SER A 511 -48.02 -12.70 32.17
C SER A 511 -46.99 -12.89 31.05
N ILE A 512 -45.71 -13.08 31.38
CA ILE A 512 -44.65 -13.35 30.39
C ILE A 512 -44.88 -14.71 29.73
N GLU A 513 -45.21 -15.73 30.52
CA GLU A 513 -45.52 -17.07 30.04
C GLU A 513 -46.72 -17.06 29.10
N ALA A 514 -47.77 -16.31 29.43
CA ALA A 514 -48.95 -16.17 28.58
C ALA A 514 -48.62 -15.53 27.23
N GLU A 515 -47.78 -14.50 27.18
CA GLU A 515 -47.36 -13.87 25.93
C GLU A 515 -46.42 -14.78 25.11
N ARG A 516 -45.49 -15.49 25.78
CA ARG A 516 -44.65 -16.52 25.14
C ARG A 516 -45.49 -17.63 24.51
N ALA A 517 -46.48 -18.15 25.24
CA ALA A 517 -47.37 -19.20 24.74
C ALA A 517 -48.21 -18.74 23.53
N ARG A 518 -48.55 -17.44 23.45
CA ARG A 518 -49.21 -16.82 22.30
C ARG A 518 -48.27 -16.52 21.14
N LYS A 519 -46.96 -16.72 21.31
CA LYS A 519 -45.91 -16.36 20.35
C LYS A 519 -45.94 -14.88 19.98
N LEU A 520 -46.10 -14.02 20.98
CA LEU A 520 -46.12 -12.57 20.81
C LEU A 520 -44.85 -11.93 21.38
N ASP A 521 -44.49 -10.74 20.88
CA ASP A 521 -43.35 -9.97 21.38
C ASP A 521 -43.48 -9.69 22.89
N VAL A 522 -42.38 -9.85 23.63
CA VAL A 522 -42.28 -9.61 25.07
C VAL A 522 -42.79 -8.24 25.52
N LYS A 523 -42.70 -7.21 24.66
CA LYS A 523 -43.22 -5.85 24.87
C LYS A 523 -44.72 -5.81 25.11
N ARG A 524 -45.47 -6.84 24.69
CA ARG A 524 -46.91 -6.94 24.96
C ARG A 524 -47.21 -6.98 26.45
N VAL A 525 -46.33 -7.59 27.25
CA VAL A 525 -46.43 -7.68 28.72
C VAL A 525 -46.59 -6.29 29.35
N TRP A 526 -45.84 -5.29 28.87
CA TRP A 526 -45.88 -3.92 29.40
C TRP A 526 -46.47 -2.89 28.44
N SER A 527 -47.12 -3.33 27.36
CA SER A 527 -47.67 -2.42 26.34
C SER A 527 -48.70 -1.43 26.90
N GLN A 528 -49.43 -1.85 27.94
CA GLN A 528 -50.47 -1.09 28.64
C GLN A 528 -49.95 -0.36 29.89
N TRP A 529 -48.71 -0.62 30.34
CA TRP A 529 -48.17 0.03 31.54
C TRP A 529 -47.97 1.53 31.28
N GLY A 530 -48.35 2.41 32.21
CA GLY A 530 -48.20 3.86 32.02
C GLY A 530 -49.26 4.54 31.15
N GLN A 531 -50.39 3.89 30.84
CA GLN A 531 -51.59 4.64 30.40
C GLN A 531 -52.21 5.37 31.61
N GLY A 532 -51.64 6.54 31.96
CA GLY A 532 -52.21 7.45 32.98
C GLY A 532 -51.38 7.69 34.25
N THR A 533 -50.14 7.19 34.33
CA THR A 533 -49.21 7.44 35.45
C THR A 533 -47.91 8.11 34.94
N GLU A 534 -47.17 8.80 35.82
CA GLU A 534 -45.86 9.43 35.51
C GLU A 534 -44.74 8.40 35.19
N ASP A 535 -45.05 7.11 35.28
CA ASP A 535 -44.11 6.00 35.12
C ASP A 535 -43.73 5.80 33.66
N ARG A 536 -42.43 5.98 33.35
CA ARG A 536 -41.88 5.73 32.03
C ARG A 536 -41.94 4.23 31.70
N LYS A 537 -42.56 3.90 30.56
CA LYS A 537 -42.59 2.53 30.01
C LYS A 537 -41.17 1.92 29.92
N PRO A 538 -41.00 0.64 30.27
CA PRO A 538 -39.73 -0.07 30.07
C PRO A 538 -39.32 -0.05 28.60
N SER A 539 -38.03 0.12 28.32
CA SER A 539 -37.47 -0.05 26.98
C SER A 539 -36.79 -1.41 26.85
N LYS A 540 -36.85 -2.00 25.64
CA LYS A 540 -36.16 -3.27 25.35
C LYS A 540 -34.64 -3.15 25.55
N VAL A 541 -34.06 -1.98 25.24
CA VAL A 541 -32.63 -1.70 25.43
C VAL A 541 -32.25 -1.70 26.91
N ASP A 542 -33.07 -1.09 27.78
CA ASP A 542 -32.81 -1.11 29.23
C ASP A 542 -32.90 -2.53 29.79
N LEU A 543 -33.87 -3.31 29.31
CA LEU A 543 -34.00 -4.73 29.65
C LEU A 543 -32.78 -5.53 29.17
N ALA A 544 -32.31 -5.30 27.94
CA ALA A 544 -31.10 -5.94 27.40
C ALA A 544 -29.90 -5.74 28.33
N ARG A 545 -29.63 -4.49 28.71
CA ARG A 545 -28.49 -4.13 29.58
C ARG A 545 -28.51 -4.86 30.92
N VAL A 546 -29.68 -5.02 31.51
CA VAL A 546 -29.84 -5.75 32.78
C VAL A 546 -29.74 -7.26 32.59
N LEU A 547 -30.14 -7.78 31.43
CA LEU A 547 -30.06 -9.20 31.11
C LEU A 547 -28.66 -9.64 30.62
N TRP A 548 -27.78 -8.71 30.22
CA TRP A 548 -26.44 -9.04 29.76
C TRP A 548 -25.65 -9.94 30.73
N PRO A 549 -25.54 -9.65 32.04
CA PRO A 549 -24.80 -10.51 32.97
C PRO A 549 -25.29 -11.96 33.01
N VAL A 550 -26.60 -12.17 32.81
CA VAL A 550 -27.20 -13.50 32.74
C VAL A 550 -26.76 -14.22 31.46
N LEU A 551 -26.84 -13.53 30.31
CA LEU A 551 -26.39 -14.08 29.04
C LEU A 551 -24.88 -14.38 29.03
N GLU A 552 -24.07 -13.48 29.59
CA GLU A 552 -22.63 -13.66 29.75
C GLU A 552 -22.31 -14.90 30.59
N ALA A 553 -22.99 -15.07 31.73
CA ALA A 553 -22.82 -16.25 32.57
C ALA A 553 -23.16 -17.56 31.83
N LYS A 554 -24.23 -17.58 31.02
CA LYS A 554 -24.58 -18.74 30.18
C LYS A 554 -23.49 -19.04 29.15
N ILE A 555 -22.96 -18.02 28.47
CA ILE A 555 -21.86 -18.17 27.50
C ILE A 555 -20.62 -18.72 28.19
N LEU A 556 -20.23 -18.14 29.33
CA LEU A 556 -19.03 -18.57 30.06
C LEU A 556 -19.18 -20.00 30.58
N ALA A 557 -20.36 -20.38 31.08
CA ALA A 557 -20.63 -21.74 31.52
C ALA A 557 -20.52 -22.74 30.36
N ALA A 558 -21.15 -22.45 29.20
CA ALA A 558 -21.06 -23.29 28.01
C ALA A 558 -19.64 -23.39 27.41
N LYS A 559 -18.79 -22.38 27.62
CA LYS A 559 -17.36 -22.44 27.26
C LYS A 559 -16.55 -23.36 28.18
N GLN A 560 -16.95 -23.48 29.45
CA GLN A 560 -16.28 -24.31 30.44
C GLN A 560 -16.75 -25.76 30.41
N ASP A 561 -18.03 -25.99 30.14
CA ASP A 561 -18.65 -27.30 30.05
C ASP A 561 -19.35 -27.50 28.69
N PRO A 562 -18.77 -28.31 27.79
CA PRO A 562 -19.38 -28.62 26.49
C PRO A 562 -20.74 -29.33 26.55
N ALA A 563 -21.14 -29.87 27.72
CA ALA A 563 -22.46 -30.47 27.89
C ALA A 563 -23.58 -29.43 28.02
N LEU A 564 -23.24 -28.18 28.36
CA LEU A 564 -24.20 -27.09 28.44
C LEU A 564 -24.44 -26.48 27.05
N PRO A 565 -25.71 -26.19 26.67
CA PRO A 565 -26.01 -25.59 25.38
C PRO A 565 -25.48 -24.16 25.30
N MET A 566 -24.81 -23.84 24.19
CA MET A 566 -24.40 -22.47 23.88
C MET A 566 -25.64 -21.64 23.51
N PRO A 567 -25.83 -20.42 24.07
CA PRO A 567 -26.92 -19.55 23.66
C PRO A 567 -26.94 -19.31 22.15
N THR A 568 -28.13 -19.25 21.54
CA THR A 568 -28.29 -19.20 20.08
C THR A 568 -27.55 -18.03 19.44
N ILE A 569 -27.63 -16.83 20.01
CA ILE A 569 -26.87 -15.65 19.56
C ILE A 569 -25.36 -15.88 19.55
N ALA A 570 -24.82 -16.60 20.54
CA ALA A 570 -23.41 -16.93 20.60
C ALA A 570 -23.03 -17.97 19.53
N THR A 571 -23.95 -18.88 19.20
CA THR A 571 -23.79 -19.82 18.07
C THR A 571 -23.78 -19.09 16.73
N VAL A 572 -24.68 -18.12 16.51
CA VAL A 572 -24.71 -17.29 15.29
C VAL A 572 -23.44 -16.45 15.16
N VAL A 573 -23.04 -15.76 16.22
CA VAL A 573 -21.80 -14.97 16.24
C VAL A 573 -20.57 -15.85 16.00
N GLY A 574 -20.52 -17.04 16.61
CA GLY A 574 -19.48 -18.03 16.37
C GLY A 574 -19.49 -18.59 14.94
N HIS A 575 -20.66 -18.75 14.34
CA HIS A 575 -20.80 -19.16 12.94
C HIS A 575 -20.24 -18.08 12.00
N ALA A 576 -20.64 -16.83 12.19
CA ALA A 576 -20.11 -15.68 11.45
C ALA A 576 -18.59 -15.60 11.53
N PHE A 577 -18.00 -15.79 12.71
CA PHE A 577 -16.55 -15.81 12.86
C PHE A 577 -15.90 -16.98 12.09
N ARG A 578 -16.48 -18.19 12.14
CA ARG A 578 -15.96 -19.34 11.39
C ARG A 578 -16.05 -19.15 9.88
N VAL A 579 -17.14 -18.60 9.37
CA VAL A 579 -17.30 -18.25 7.95
C VAL A 579 -16.26 -17.19 7.55
N ALA A 580 -16.07 -16.15 8.37
CA ALA A 580 -15.05 -15.15 8.13
C ALA A 580 -13.63 -15.73 8.06
N GLN A 581 -13.29 -16.65 8.97
CA GLN A 581 -11.99 -17.33 8.96
C GLN A 581 -11.82 -18.23 7.74
N HIS A 582 -12.87 -18.96 7.35
CA HIS A 582 -12.87 -19.79 6.15
C HIS A 582 -12.55 -18.98 4.89
N TRP A 583 -13.01 -17.73 4.85
CA TRP A 583 -12.87 -16.84 3.70
C TRP A 583 -11.60 -15.98 3.75
N ARG A 584 -10.83 -16.02 4.84
CA ARG A 584 -9.68 -15.13 5.02
C ARG A 584 -8.55 -15.40 4.02
N TYR A 585 -8.28 -16.67 3.73
CA TYR A 585 -7.09 -17.12 2.98
C TYR A 585 -7.41 -17.86 1.69
N LYS A 586 -8.70 -17.88 1.27
CA LYS A 586 -9.07 -18.50 0.01
C LYS A 586 -8.88 -17.53 -1.14
N SER A 587 -8.38 -18.04 -2.26
CA SER A 587 -8.52 -17.36 -3.55
C SER A 587 -9.96 -17.53 -4.01
N PHE A 588 -10.55 -16.45 -4.54
CA PHE A 588 -11.95 -16.44 -4.94
C PHE A 588 -12.09 -16.21 -6.44
N VAL A 589 -12.90 -17.06 -7.04
CA VAL A 589 -13.35 -16.96 -8.42
C VAL A 589 -14.85 -17.23 -8.45
N LEU A 590 -15.55 -16.68 -9.42
CA LEU A 590 -16.95 -17.04 -9.67
C LEU A 590 -17.01 -17.99 -10.86
N GLY A 591 -17.33 -19.25 -10.59
CA GLY A 591 -17.54 -20.27 -11.61
C GLY A 591 -18.69 -19.91 -12.55
N LEU A 592 -18.53 -20.24 -13.82
CA LEU A 592 -19.58 -20.09 -14.82
C LEU A 592 -20.29 -21.43 -15.02
N LYS A 593 -21.62 -21.40 -15.13
CA LYS A 593 -22.47 -22.50 -15.56
C LYS A 593 -21.86 -23.10 -16.81
N ALA A 594 -21.59 -24.40 -16.79
CA ALA A 594 -21.15 -25.11 -17.97
C ALA A 594 -22.16 -24.85 -19.10
N GLU A 595 -21.73 -24.20 -20.18
CA GLU A 595 -22.52 -24.16 -21.40
C GLU A 595 -22.74 -25.61 -21.80
N HIS A 596 -24.00 -26.06 -21.79
CA HIS A 596 -24.34 -27.30 -22.49
C HIS A 596 -23.91 -27.08 -23.94
N ALA A 597 -22.86 -27.80 -24.36
CA ALA A 597 -22.53 -27.87 -25.76
C ALA A 597 -23.83 -28.23 -26.50
N PRO A 598 -24.22 -27.48 -27.55
CA PRO A 598 -25.38 -27.85 -28.32
C PRO A 598 -25.14 -29.30 -28.78
N GLU A 599 -26.04 -30.20 -28.39
CA GLU A 599 -26.08 -31.54 -28.95
C GLU A 599 -26.06 -31.38 -30.46
N GLN A 600 -24.97 -31.84 -31.09
CA GLN A 600 -24.89 -31.93 -32.53
C GLN A 600 -26.00 -32.90 -32.97
N ILE A 601 -27.10 -32.34 -33.47
CA ILE A 601 -28.14 -33.07 -34.20
C ILE A 601 -27.61 -33.37 -35.61
#